data_AF-A0A835NF41-F1
#
_entry.id   AF-A0A835NF41-F1
#
_cell.length_a   1.000
_cell.length_b   1.000
_cell.length_c   1.000
_cell.angle_alpha   90.00
_cell.angle_beta   90.00
_cell.angle_gamma   90.00
#
_symmetry.space_group_name_H-M   'P 1'
#
loop_
_entity.id
_entity.type
_entity.pdbx_description
1 polymer ?
#
loop_
_entity_poly.entity_id
_entity_poly.type
_entity_poly.pdbx_seq_one_letter_code
_entity_poly.pdbx_strand_id
1 'polypeptide(L)'
;MLIREQAVRELLGRHCALADSPESWAKETFLTQRLCIPPHWIHEAKAVRARMEGDKHKEALFLFKAGHWNQCHKLVVRHLASDAIINENYKYLKGFLEDLAPPERSALIQDWELAGLVYLDYIRVNEMLDRIQQVWELPSHAWGAHRVCMAALTAEGNSVLLFDRCSKQSMGHL
;
A
#
# COMPACT_ATOMS: atom_id res chain seq x y z
N MET A 1 33.51 6.93 -17.96
CA MET A 1 32.08 7.18 -18.25
C MET A 1 31.25 7.55 -17.01
N LEU A 2 31.60 7.09 -15.80
CA LEU A 2 30.81 7.30 -14.56
C LEU A 2 30.73 8.76 -14.05
N ILE A 3 31.67 9.63 -14.39
CA ILE A 3 31.78 10.98 -13.80
C ILE A 3 30.59 11.87 -14.17
N ARG A 4 30.08 11.78 -15.42
CA ARG A 4 28.96 12.62 -15.87
C ARG A 4 27.67 12.23 -15.16
N GLU A 5 27.39 10.95 -15.09
CA GLU A 5 26.21 10.44 -14.37
C GLU A 5 26.25 10.83 -12.90
N GLN A 6 27.40 10.62 -12.25
CA GLN A 6 27.56 10.94 -10.83
C GLN A 6 27.42 12.44 -10.56
N ALA A 7 28.00 13.30 -11.42
CA ALA A 7 27.84 14.74 -11.32
C ALA A 7 26.38 15.18 -11.50
N VAL A 8 25.63 14.57 -12.42
CA VAL A 8 24.21 14.88 -12.62
C VAL A 8 23.40 14.44 -11.41
N ARG A 9 23.60 13.22 -10.89
CA ARG A 9 22.91 12.74 -9.69
C ARG A 9 23.20 13.61 -8.47
N GLU A 10 24.45 14.04 -8.29
CA GLU A 10 24.84 14.91 -7.19
C GLU A 10 24.22 16.31 -7.32
N LEU A 11 24.18 16.87 -8.53
CA LEU A 11 23.55 18.16 -8.78
C LEU A 11 22.03 18.10 -8.54
N LEU A 12 21.38 17.02 -8.98
CA LEU A 12 19.97 16.77 -8.67
C LEU A 12 19.76 16.65 -7.15
N GLY A 13 20.57 15.87 -6.45
CA GLY A 13 20.47 15.69 -5.00
C GLY A 13 20.59 17.01 -4.21
N ARG A 14 21.42 17.95 -4.68
CA ARG A 14 21.62 19.25 -4.02
C ARG A 14 20.51 20.27 -4.32
N HIS A 15 19.94 20.24 -5.51
CA HIS A 15 19.03 21.29 -5.99
C HIS A 15 17.58 20.86 -6.16
N CYS A 16 17.26 19.60 -5.89
CA CYS A 16 15.87 19.14 -5.93
C CYS A 16 15.06 19.72 -4.77
N ALA A 17 13.90 20.29 -5.08
CA ALA A 17 12.94 20.77 -4.10
C ALA A 17 11.78 19.76 -3.96
N LEU A 18 11.22 19.65 -2.76
CA LEU A 18 10.01 18.85 -2.49
C LEU A 18 8.70 19.59 -2.76
N ALA A 19 8.76 20.78 -3.36
CA ALA A 19 7.59 21.60 -3.59
C ALA A 19 6.71 21.00 -4.70
N ASP A 20 5.45 20.71 -4.38
CA ASP A 20 4.43 20.37 -5.37
C ASP A 20 3.81 21.66 -5.93
N SER A 21 4.62 22.43 -6.65
CA SER A 21 4.18 23.64 -7.36
C SER A 21 4.15 23.41 -8.87
N PRO A 22 3.30 24.13 -9.62
CA PRO A 22 3.28 24.05 -11.08
C PRO A 22 4.66 24.40 -11.69
N GLU A 23 5.43 25.28 -11.05
CA GLU A 23 6.81 25.55 -11.44
C GLU A 23 7.75 24.34 -11.23
N SER A 24 7.59 23.58 -10.15
CA SER A 24 8.39 22.37 -9.92
C SER A 24 8.10 21.32 -10.98
N TRP A 25 6.82 21.12 -11.32
CA TRP A 25 6.45 20.18 -12.38
C TRP A 25 6.99 20.63 -13.74
N ALA A 26 6.92 21.91 -14.07
CA ALA A 26 7.52 22.43 -15.30
C ALA A 26 9.04 22.18 -15.37
N LYS A 27 9.75 22.35 -14.24
CA LYS A 27 11.18 22.01 -14.15
C LYS A 27 11.42 20.50 -14.34
N GLU A 28 10.62 19.65 -13.71
CA GLU A 28 10.72 18.19 -13.85
C GLU A 28 10.45 17.73 -15.28
N THR A 29 9.44 18.31 -15.94
CA THR A 29 9.13 18.07 -17.36
C THR A 29 10.29 18.52 -18.24
N PHE A 30 10.91 19.66 -17.95
CA PHE A 30 12.10 20.11 -18.68
C PHE A 30 13.27 19.12 -18.53
N LEU A 31 13.55 18.66 -17.31
CA LEU A 31 14.62 17.69 -17.03
C LEU A 31 14.39 16.36 -17.75
N THR A 32 13.16 15.85 -17.76
CA THR A 32 12.82 14.57 -18.39
C THR A 32 12.68 14.66 -19.91
N GLN A 33 12.00 15.68 -20.44
CA GLN A 33 11.70 15.77 -21.88
C GLN A 33 12.80 16.44 -22.70
N ARG A 34 13.50 17.45 -22.16
CA ARG A 34 14.52 18.19 -22.92
C ARG A 34 15.93 17.73 -22.62
N LEU A 35 16.23 17.42 -21.36
CA LEU A 35 17.55 16.92 -20.95
C LEU A 35 17.63 15.39 -20.92
N CYS A 36 16.52 14.69 -21.18
CA CYS A 36 16.42 13.24 -21.23
C CYS A 36 16.94 12.56 -19.94
N ILE A 37 16.78 13.21 -18.80
CA ILE A 37 17.17 12.63 -17.51
C ILE A 37 16.14 11.58 -17.11
N PRO A 38 16.57 10.37 -16.69
CA PRO A 38 15.64 9.36 -16.23
C PRO A 38 14.82 9.83 -15.01
N PRO A 39 13.48 9.64 -15.00
CA PRO A 39 12.62 10.14 -13.93
C PRO A 39 12.95 9.54 -12.56
N HIS A 40 13.46 8.30 -12.52
CA HIS A 40 13.84 7.64 -11.28
C HIS A 40 14.98 8.37 -10.54
N TRP A 41 15.90 9.06 -11.23
CA TRP A 41 16.95 9.87 -10.58
C TRP A 41 16.38 11.11 -9.89
N ILE A 42 15.33 11.69 -10.45
CA ILE A 42 14.64 12.84 -9.84
C ILE A 42 13.94 12.37 -8.56
N HIS A 43 13.26 11.23 -8.62
CA HIS A 43 12.63 10.63 -7.44
C HIS A 43 13.66 10.20 -6.38
N GLU A 44 14.82 9.68 -6.77
CA GLU A 44 15.92 9.36 -5.87
C GLU A 44 16.42 10.62 -5.15
N ALA A 45 16.64 11.72 -5.88
CA ALA A 45 17.01 13.00 -5.28
C ALA A 45 15.94 13.56 -4.33
N LYS A 46 14.65 13.45 -4.68
CA LYS A 46 13.53 13.82 -3.80
C LYS A 46 13.48 12.96 -2.55
N ALA A 47 13.73 11.66 -2.65
CA ALA A 47 13.79 10.79 -1.49
C ALA A 47 14.89 11.22 -0.50
N VAL A 48 16.09 11.53 -1.00
CA VAL A 48 17.19 12.04 -0.17
C VAL A 48 16.81 13.36 0.48
N ARG A 49 16.17 14.27 -0.25
CA ARG A 49 15.74 15.54 0.31
C ARG A 49 14.67 15.36 1.41
N ALA A 50 13.69 14.49 1.19
CA ALA A 50 12.66 14.15 2.18
C ALA A 50 13.27 13.57 3.46
N ARG A 51 14.30 12.71 3.32
CA ARG A 51 15.07 12.21 4.45
C ARG A 51 15.73 13.34 5.25
N MET A 52 16.32 14.32 4.58
CA MET A 52 16.96 15.46 5.25
C MET A 52 15.95 16.37 5.95
N GLU A 53 14.74 16.51 5.41
CA GLU A 53 13.64 17.27 6.01
C GLU A 53 12.90 16.48 7.12
N GLY A 54 13.19 15.18 7.27
CA GLY A 54 12.58 14.30 8.28
C GLY A 54 11.19 13.77 7.91
N ASP A 55 10.71 14.05 6.70
CA ASP A 55 9.40 13.59 6.21
C ASP A 55 9.52 12.15 5.66
N LYS A 56 9.33 11.19 6.57
CA LYS A 56 9.40 9.75 6.28
C LYS A 56 8.33 9.29 5.29
N HIS A 57 7.15 9.92 5.30
CA HIS A 57 6.06 9.56 4.39
C HIS A 57 6.41 9.91 2.95
N LYS A 58 6.91 11.13 2.73
CA LYS A 58 7.39 11.54 1.40
C LYS A 58 8.63 10.76 0.98
N GLU A 59 9.54 10.47 1.91
CA GLU A 59 10.71 9.63 1.62
C GLU A 59 10.29 8.26 1.06
N ALA A 60 9.39 7.55 1.74
CA ALA A 60 8.88 6.26 1.28
C ALA A 60 8.22 6.35 -0.10
N LEU A 61 7.38 7.38 -0.32
CA LEU A 61 6.71 7.60 -1.60
C LEU A 61 7.71 7.79 -2.75
N PHE A 62 8.75 8.60 -2.54
CA PHE A 62 9.76 8.86 -3.57
C PHE A 62 10.69 7.68 -3.78
N LEU A 63 11.04 6.92 -2.73
CA LEU A 63 11.79 5.67 -2.86
C LEU A 63 11.03 4.63 -3.67
N PHE A 64 9.71 4.52 -3.46
CA PHE A 64 8.84 3.66 -4.26
C PHE A 64 8.87 4.06 -5.74
N LYS A 65 8.68 5.34 -6.05
CA LYS A 65 8.72 5.86 -7.44
C LYS A 65 10.11 5.75 -8.09
N ALA A 66 11.18 5.77 -7.31
CA ALA A 66 12.55 5.56 -7.78
C ALA A 66 12.88 4.07 -8.03
N GLY A 67 12.01 3.14 -7.62
CA GLY A 67 12.24 1.70 -7.74
C GLY A 67 13.08 1.09 -6.62
N HIS A 68 13.36 1.84 -5.54
CA HIS A 68 14.11 1.36 -4.39
C HIS A 68 13.21 0.63 -3.38
N TRP A 69 12.59 -0.48 -3.81
CA TRP A 69 11.57 -1.20 -3.04
C TRP A 69 12.07 -1.69 -1.68
N ASN A 70 13.31 -2.19 -1.61
CA ASN A 70 13.92 -2.66 -0.35
C ASN A 70 14.08 -1.54 0.70
N GLN A 71 14.50 -0.35 0.26
CA GLN A 71 14.65 0.79 1.18
C GLN A 71 13.27 1.32 1.60
N CYS A 72 12.33 1.40 0.64
CA CYS A 72 10.95 1.77 0.90
C CYS A 72 10.31 0.84 1.93
N HIS A 73 10.36 -0.48 1.72
CA HIS A 73 9.79 -1.48 2.62
C HIS A 73 10.36 -1.39 4.04
N LYS A 74 11.68 -1.27 4.19
CA LYS A 74 12.32 -1.10 5.51
C LYS A 74 11.80 0.14 6.24
N LEU A 75 11.59 1.23 5.52
CA LEU A 75 11.11 2.49 6.08
C LEU A 75 9.62 2.37 6.47
N VAL A 76 8.81 1.74 5.61
CA VAL A 76 7.39 1.48 5.87
C VAL A 76 7.21 0.63 7.12
N VAL A 77 7.88 -0.53 7.18
CA VAL A 77 7.79 -1.47 8.31
C VAL A 77 8.26 -0.86 9.62
N ARG A 78 9.33 -0.05 9.60
CA ARG A 78 9.93 0.51 10.83
C ARG A 78 9.21 1.74 11.37
N HIS A 79 8.55 2.52 10.52
CA HIS A 79 8.01 3.82 10.93
C HIS A 79 6.56 4.01 10.49
N LEU A 80 6.26 3.86 9.20
CA LEU A 80 4.91 4.18 8.71
C LEU A 80 3.87 3.17 9.21
N ALA A 81 4.25 1.91 9.42
CA ALA A 81 3.33 0.89 9.91
C ALA A 81 2.82 1.24 11.32
N SER A 82 3.72 1.58 12.25
CA SER A 82 3.32 2.02 13.60
C SER A 82 2.50 3.29 13.57
N ASP A 83 2.90 4.29 12.77
CA ASP A 83 2.18 5.57 12.68
C ASP A 83 0.78 5.37 12.09
N ALA A 84 0.63 4.53 11.07
CA ALA A 84 -0.66 4.25 10.46
C ALA A 84 -1.58 3.43 11.36
N ILE A 85 -1.04 2.48 12.14
CA ILE A 85 -1.83 1.71 13.11
C ILE A 85 -2.33 2.62 14.24
N ILE A 86 -1.46 3.46 14.81
CA ILE A 86 -1.83 4.37 15.91
C ILE A 86 -2.89 5.38 15.46
N ASN A 87 -2.77 5.90 14.24
CA ASN A 87 -3.72 6.87 13.68
C ASN A 87 -4.92 6.22 12.97
N GLU A 88 -5.07 4.90 13.05
CA GLU A 88 -6.12 4.10 12.38
C GLU A 88 -6.21 4.35 10.86
N ASN A 89 -5.12 4.80 10.24
CA ASN A 89 -5.05 5.08 8.81
C ASN A 89 -4.67 3.83 8.01
N TYR A 90 -5.48 2.79 8.15
CA TYR A 90 -5.24 1.50 7.49
C TYR A 90 -5.30 1.59 5.96
N LYS A 91 -6.13 2.49 5.42
CA LYS A 91 -6.28 2.69 3.96
C LYS A 91 -4.98 3.15 3.30
N TYR A 92 -4.29 4.12 3.93
CA TYR A 92 -3.02 4.62 3.44
C TYR A 92 -1.93 3.53 3.45
N LEU A 93 -1.79 2.82 4.56
CA LEU A 93 -0.81 1.74 4.69
C LEU A 93 -1.11 0.60 3.72
N LYS A 94 -2.38 0.22 3.58
CA LYS A 94 -2.83 -0.82 2.66
C LYS A 94 -2.46 -0.49 1.22
N GLY A 95 -2.76 0.72 0.73
CA GLY A 95 -2.41 1.11 -0.64
C GLY A 95 -0.91 0.97 -0.93
N PHE A 96 -0.06 1.41 0.00
CA PHE A 96 1.39 1.25 -0.12
C PHE A 96 1.84 -0.22 -0.16
N LEU A 97 1.27 -1.06 0.70
CA LEU A 97 1.63 -2.48 0.77
C LEU A 97 1.07 -3.27 -0.42
N GLU A 98 -0.12 -2.94 -0.91
CA GLU A 98 -0.72 -3.54 -2.11
C GLU A 98 0.08 -3.21 -3.36
N ASP A 99 0.66 -2.01 -3.45
CA ASP A 99 1.55 -1.64 -4.56
C ASP A 99 2.89 -2.41 -4.54
N LEU A 100 3.32 -2.88 -3.37
CA LEU A 100 4.55 -3.67 -3.19
C LEU A 100 4.29 -5.19 -3.23
N ALA A 101 3.05 -5.62 -3.04
CA ALA A 101 2.65 -7.02 -2.98
C ALA A 101 2.84 -7.85 -4.27
N PRO A 102 2.73 -7.29 -5.51
CA PRO A 102 2.83 -8.08 -6.72
C PRO A 102 4.13 -8.90 -6.76
N PRO A 103 4.08 -10.16 -7.22
CA PRO A 103 5.21 -11.10 -7.13
C PRO A 103 6.47 -10.59 -7.84
N GLU A 104 6.32 -9.74 -8.86
CA GLU A 104 7.42 -9.11 -9.58
C GLU A 104 8.25 -8.18 -8.68
N ARG A 105 7.63 -7.65 -7.61
CA ARG A 105 8.25 -6.72 -6.66
C ARG A 105 8.53 -7.40 -5.32
N SER A 106 7.54 -8.07 -4.76
CA SER A 106 7.65 -8.70 -3.44
C SER A 106 8.77 -9.75 -3.37
N ALA A 107 9.02 -10.48 -4.46
CA ALA A 107 10.14 -11.43 -4.53
C ALA A 107 11.53 -10.75 -4.47
N LEU A 108 11.62 -9.46 -4.79
CA LEU A 108 12.86 -8.68 -4.75
C LEU A 108 13.05 -7.96 -3.41
N ILE A 109 12.02 -7.98 -2.55
CA ILE A 109 12.01 -7.32 -1.26
C ILE A 109 12.46 -8.31 -0.17
N GLN A 110 13.46 -7.91 0.61
CA GLN A 110 13.97 -8.68 1.73
C GLN A 110 12.90 -8.81 2.83
N ASP A 111 12.71 -10.03 3.32
CA ASP A 111 11.81 -10.33 4.45
C ASP A 111 10.37 -9.83 4.24
N TRP A 112 9.92 -9.76 2.97
CA TRP A 112 8.57 -9.32 2.65
C TRP A 112 7.51 -10.16 3.37
N GLU A 113 7.65 -11.48 3.35
CA GLU A 113 6.74 -12.42 4.00
C GLU A 113 6.69 -12.27 5.52
N LEU A 114 7.82 -11.89 6.14
CA LEU A 114 7.94 -11.78 7.61
C LEU A 114 7.45 -10.44 8.16
N ALA A 115 7.30 -9.42 7.30
CA ALA A 115 6.93 -8.07 7.73
C ALA A 115 5.85 -7.43 6.86
N GLY A 116 6.12 -7.25 5.57
CA GLY A 116 5.21 -6.53 4.67
C GLY A 116 3.87 -7.25 4.50
N LEU A 117 3.93 -8.56 4.27
CA LEU A 117 2.75 -9.41 4.15
C LEU A 117 1.97 -9.50 5.46
N VAL A 118 2.67 -9.59 6.59
CA VAL A 118 2.05 -9.65 7.94
C VAL A 118 1.17 -8.43 8.20
N TYR A 119 1.65 -7.22 7.87
CA TYR A 119 0.83 -6.02 8.01
C TYR A 119 -0.36 -6.00 7.04
N LEU A 120 -0.18 -6.47 5.81
CA LEU A 120 -1.25 -6.52 4.83
C LEU A 120 -2.36 -7.50 5.25
N ASP A 121 -1.97 -8.66 5.78
CA ASP A 121 -2.91 -9.66 6.29
C ASP A 121 -3.62 -9.19 7.55
N TYR A 122 -2.91 -8.50 8.46
CA TYR A 122 -3.53 -7.85 9.61
C TYR A 122 -4.65 -6.88 9.19
N ILE A 123 -4.38 -6.01 8.20
CA ILE A 123 -5.38 -5.05 7.70
C ILE A 123 -6.58 -5.80 7.08
N ARG A 124 -6.34 -6.85 6.29
CA ARG A 124 -7.41 -7.66 5.69
C ARG A 124 -8.28 -8.35 6.72
N VAL A 125 -7.69 -8.88 7.79
CA VAL A 125 -8.43 -9.50 8.90
C VAL A 125 -9.31 -8.47 9.61
N ASN A 126 -8.80 -7.26 9.86
CA ASN A 126 -9.61 -6.18 10.44
C ASN A 126 -10.78 -5.80 9.51
N GLU A 127 -10.53 -5.61 8.21
CA GLU A 127 -11.61 -5.32 7.25
C GLU A 127 -12.66 -6.45 7.18
N MET A 128 -12.24 -7.70 7.31
CA MET A 128 -13.15 -8.84 7.39
C MET A 128 -13.97 -8.81 8.68
N LEU A 129 -13.34 -8.51 9.82
CA LEU A 129 -14.02 -8.40 11.10
C LEU A 129 -15.08 -7.29 11.08
N ASP A 130 -14.76 -6.13 10.51
CA ASP A 130 -15.70 -5.01 10.36
C ASP A 130 -16.93 -5.43 9.54
N ARG A 131 -16.73 -6.15 8.44
CA ARG A 131 -17.84 -6.68 7.61
C ARG A 131 -18.70 -7.66 8.39
N ILE A 132 -18.06 -8.55 9.15
CA ILE A 132 -18.75 -9.53 9.98
C ILE A 132 -19.61 -8.79 11.02
N GLN A 133 -19.06 -7.83 11.76
CA GLN A 133 -19.78 -7.03 12.76
C GLN A 133 -21.01 -6.32 12.17
N GLN A 134 -20.88 -5.70 11.00
CA GLN A 134 -22.01 -5.05 10.31
C GLN A 134 -23.16 -6.02 10.00
N VAL A 135 -22.86 -7.28 9.68
CA VAL A 135 -23.90 -8.31 9.46
C VAL A 135 -24.61 -8.68 10.76
N TRP A 136 -23.90 -8.69 11.89
CA TRP A 136 -24.47 -8.99 13.21
C TRP A 136 -25.22 -7.81 13.85
N GLU A 137 -25.09 -6.60 13.34
CA GLU A 137 -25.82 -5.42 13.82
C GLU A 137 -27.15 -5.17 13.09
N LEU A 138 -27.52 -6.01 12.12
CA LEU A 138 -28.79 -5.89 11.41
C LEU A 138 -29.98 -6.10 12.37
N PRO A 139 -31.11 -5.40 12.18
CA PRO A 139 -32.28 -5.54 13.04
C PRO A 139 -32.92 -6.94 12.93
N SER A 140 -33.46 -7.44 14.05
CA SER A 140 -33.96 -8.82 14.27
C SER A 140 -34.92 -9.39 13.20
N HIS A 141 -35.59 -8.56 12.40
CA HIS A 141 -36.42 -9.00 11.28
C HIS A 141 -35.62 -9.52 10.07
N ALA A 142 -34.34 -9.14 9.93
CA ALA A 142 -33.42 -9.65 8.91
C ALA A 142 -32.84 -11.04 9.24
N TRP A 143 -32.99 -11.51 10.49
CA TRP A 143 -32.39 -12.76 10.99
C TRP A 143 -33.24 -13.99 10.69
N GLY A 144 -34.46 -13.80 10.20
CA GLY A 144 -35.41 -14.88 9.90
C GLY A 144 -34.89 -15.88 8.85
N ALA A 145 -34.12 -15.41 7.87
CA ALA A 145 -33.51 -16.27 6.84
C ALA A 145 -32.16 -16.87 7.28
N HIS A 146 -31.46 -16.25 8.25
CA HIS A 146 -30.07 -16.58 8.57
C HIS A 146 -29.92 -17.63 9.69
N ARG A 147 -30.88 -17.76 10.62
CA ARG A 147 -30.85 -18.81 11.67
C ARG A 147 -30.90 -20.24 11.10
N VAL A 148 -31.52 -20.44 9.93
CA VAL A 148 -31.53 -21.74 9.24
C VAL A 148 -30.13 -22.06 8.68
N CYS A 149 -29.40 -21.07 8.15
CA CYS A 149 -28.07 -21.28 7.61
C CYS A 149 -26.99 -21.50 8.69
N MET A 150 -27.08 -20.78 9.82
CA MET A 150 -26.11 -20.93 10.91
C MET A 150 -26.23 -22.28 11.62
N ALA A 151 -27.45 -22.80 11.78
CA ALA A 151 -27.67 -24.15 12.32
C ALA A 151 -27.17 -25.25 11.36
N ALA A 152 -27.26 -25.03 10.04
CA ALA A 152 -26.72 -25.95 9.04
C ALA A 152 -25.18 -25.94 9.01
N LEU A 153 -24.53 -24.79 9.24
CA LEU A 153 -23.07 -24.64 9.25
C LEU A 153 -22.39 -25.36 10.43
N THR A 154 -23.07 -25.54 11.57
CA THR A 154 -22.55 -26.33 12.70
C THR A 154 -22.62 -27.85 12.47
N ALA A 155 -23.36 -28.31 11.46
CA ALA A 155 -23.57 -29.74 11.19
C ALA A 155 -22.61 -30.31 10.12
N GLU A 156 -22.09 -29.48 9.20
CA GLU A 156 -21.23 -29.94 8.11
C GLU A 156 -19.93 -29.12 8.10
N GLY A 157 -18.85 -29.73 8.61
CA GLY A 157 -17.55 -29.11 8.84
C GLY A 157 -16.75 -28.73 7.58
N ASN A 158 -17.27 -27.83 6.75
CA ASN A 158 -16.48 -27.17 5.71
C ASN A 158 -17.04 -25.76 5.38
N SER A 159 -16.56 -24.75 6.11
CA SER A 159 -17.16 -23.42 6.25
C SER A 159 -17.00 -22.48 5.03
N VAL A 160 -16.08 -22.76 4.11
CA VAL A 160 -15.72 -21.80 3.04
C VAL A 160 -16.59 -21.94 1.79
N LEU A 161 -17.06 -23.15 1.44
CA LEU A 161 -17.87 -23.39 0.24
C LEU A 161 -19.36 -23.04 0.42
N LEU A 162 -19.85 -23.00 1.66
CA LEU A 162 -21.25 -22.74 1.97
C LEU A 162 -21.63 -21.26 1.92
N PHE A 163 -20.70 -20.37 2.27
CA PHE A 163 -20.93 -18.92 2.23
C PHE A 163 -21.15 -18.42 0.78
N ASP A 164 -20.37 -18.95 -0.17
CA ASP A 164 -20.45 -18.59 -1.60
C ASP A 164 -21.75 -19.12 -2.26
N ARG A 165 -22.28 -20.24 -1.74
CA ARG A 165 -23.57 -20.81 -2.19
C ARG A 165 -24.77 -19.99 -1.70
N CYS A 166 -24.72 -19.50 -0.47
CA CYS A 166 -25.78 -18.67 0.10
C CYS A 166 -25.86 -17.28 -0.57
N SER A 167 -24.71 -16.71 -0.95
CA SER A 167 -24.65 -15.45 -1.69
C SER A 167 -25.27 -15.55 -3.09
N LYS A 168 -25.08 -16.67 -3.80
CA LYS A 168 -25.67 -16.88 -5.14
C LYS A 168 -27.18 -17.13 -5.09
N GLN A 169 -27.69 -17.75 -4.03
CA GLN A 169 -29.12 -18.03 -3.88
C GLN A 169 -29.94 -16.75 -3.59
N SER A 170 -29.33 -15.76 -2.91
CA SER A 170 -29.96 -14.47 -2.63
C SER A 170 -30.06 -13.53 -3.84
N MET A 171 -29.24 -13.71 -4.87
CA MET A 171 -29.24 -12.87 -6.09
C MET A 171 -30.07 -13.46 -7.25
N GLY A 172 -30.60 -14.67 -7.10
CA GLY A 172 -31.43 -15.35 -8.11
C GLY A 172 -32.93 -15.04 -8.04
N HIS A 173 -33.36 -14.16 -7.13
CA HIS A 173 -34.75 -13.72 -7.01
C HIS A 173 -34.82 -12.19 -7.01
N LEU A 174 -34.52 -11.61 -8.17
CA LEU A 174 -35.05 -10.32 -8.63
C LEU A 174 -35.74 -10.57 -9.96
#